data_AF-A0A438IQW3-F1
#
_entry.id   AF-A0A438IQW3-F1
#
_cell.length_a   1.000
_cell.length_b   1.000
_cell.length_c   1.000
_cell.angle_alpha   90.00
_cell.angle_beta   90.00
_cell.angle_gamma   90.00
#
_symmetry.space_group_name_H-M   'P 1'
#
loop_
_entity.id
_entity.type
_entity.pdbx_description
1 polymer ?
#
loop_
_entity_poly.entity_id
_entity_poly.type
_entity_poly.pdbx_seq_one_letter_code
_entity_poly.pdbx_strand_id
1 'polypeptide(L)'
;MNQVPLFSSARELANLVLSSNLIDCAFTKILELKRGQTALPVQYRLYQLSSKCTIVAFVSSPDCTQYPLPGQGDLDRSPLFDFLRTEEYPSVSINRAALALYTPLHDHLSGLTDEVKI
;
A
#
# COMPACT_ATOMS: atom_id res chain seq x y z
N MET A 1 30.48 9.55 8.99
CA MET A 1 30.04 8.15 9.21
C MET A 1 30.06 7.45 7.87
N ASN A 2 30.89 6.42 7.69
CA ASN A 2 30.89 5.60 6.47
C ASN A 2 29.73 4.60 6.59
N GLN A 3 28.64 4.82 5.88
CA GLN A 3 27.58 3.81 5.78
C GLN A 3 28.09 2.68 4.89
N VAL A 4 28.34 1.52 5.50
CA VAL A 4 28.57 0.29 4.75
C VAL A 4 27.22 -0.16 4.20
N PRO A 5 27.09 -0.39 2.89
CA PRO A 5 25.81 -0.83 2.33
C PRO A 5 25.47 -2.21 2.87
N LEU A 6 24.22 -2.37 3.33
CA LEU A 6 23.70 -3.62 3.90
C LEU A 6 23.75 -4.78 2.88
N PHE A 7 23.70 -4.46 1.60
CA PHE A 7 23.80 -5.41 0.49
C PHE A 7 24.89 -4.96 -0.47
N SER A 8 25.65 -5.93 -0.99
CA SER A 8 26.71 -5.72 -1.96
C SER A 8 26.18 -5.55 -3.40
N SER A 9 24.93 -5.98 -3.66
CA SER A 9 24.30 -5.84 -4.98
C SER A 9 22.77 -5.92 -4.93
N ALA A 10 22.11 -5.39 -5.97
CA ALA A 10 20.67 -5.57 -6.17
C ALA A 10 20.25 -7.04 -6.30
N ARG A 11 21.14 -7.89 -6.85
CA ARG A 11 20.91 -9.34 -6.96
C ARG A 11 20.83 -10.02 -5.60
N GLU A 12 21.70 -9.63 -4.68
CA GLU A 12 21.70 -10.14 -3.31
C GLU A 12 20.38 -9.77 -2.59
N LEU A 13 19.95 -8.52 -2.71
CA LEU A 13 18.66 -8.07 -2.18
C LEU A 13 17.48 -8.84 -2.82
N ALA A 14 17.48 -9.01 -4.14
CA ALA A 14 16.42 -9.74 -4.85
C ALA A 14 16.33 -11.20 -4.37
N ASN A 15 17.47 -11.88 -4.20
CA ASN A 15 17.52 -13.24 -3.68
C ASN A 15 16.96 -13.32 -2.25
N LEU A 16 17.26 -12.34 -1.40
CA LEU A 16 16.69 -12.29 -0.04
C LEU A 16 15.16 -12.14 -0.10
N VAL A 17 14.65 -11.20 -0.91
CA VAL A 17 13.21 -10.98 -1.06
C VAL A 17 12.51 -12.24 -1.55
N LEU A 18 13.06 -12.92 -2.57
CA LEU A 18 12.49 -14.15 -3.11
C LEU A 18 12.53 -15.31 -2.10
N SER A 19 13.63 -15.46 -1.36
CA SER A 19 13.76 -16.54 -0.36
C SER A 19 12.95 -16.32 0.92
N SER A 20 12.49 -15.09 1.17
CA SER A 20 11.68 -14.76 2.36
C SER A 20 10.24 -15.30 2.33
N ASN A 21 9.78 -15.79 1.17
CA ASN A 21 8.38 -16.18 0.89
C ASN A 21 7.33 -15.07 1.12
N LEU A 22 7.74 -13.84 1.44
CA LEU A 22 6.81 -12.75 1.74
C LEU A 22 5.97 -12.35 0.53
N ILE A 23 6.56 -12.37 -0.68
CA ILE A 23 5.85 -12.08 -1.92
C ILE A 23 4.71 -13.08 -2.13
N ASP A 24 5.01 -14.38 -2.04
CA ASP A 24 4.02 -15.44 -2.28
C ASP A 24 2.90 -15.40 -1.23
N CYS A 25 3.24 -15.17 0.03
CA CYS A 25 2.27 -14.98 1.10
C CYS A 25 1.37 -13.77 0.84
N ALA A 26 1.94 -12.59 0.57
CA ALA A 26 1.18 -11.37 0.32
C ALA A 26 0.28 -11.50 -0.91
N PHE A 27 0.80 -12.04 -2.01
CA PHE A 27 0.05 -12.23 -3.24
C PHE A 27 -1.12 -13.19 -3.03
N THR A 28 -0.91 -14.30 -2.32
CA THR A 28 -1.98 -15.23 -1.96
C THR A 28 -3.10 -14.53 -1.19
N LYS A 29 -2.77 -13.67 -0.22
CA LYS A 29 -3.77 -12.94 0.57
C LYS A 29 -4.54 -11.91 -0.23
N ILE A 30 -3.89 -11.23 -1.18
CA ILE A 30 -4.56 -10.35 -2.13
C ILE A 30 -5.56 -11.14 -3.00
N LEU A 31 -5.17 -12.32 -3.51
CA LEU A 31 -6.06 -13.17 -4.31
C LEU A 31 -7.25 -13.70 -3.50
N GLU A 32 -7.03 -14.10 -2.24
CA GLU A 32 -8.11 -14.50 -1.33
C GLU A 32 -9.09 -13.34 -1.09
N LEU A 33 -8.59 -12.14 -0.82
CA LEU A 33 -9.41 -10.95 -0.60
C LEU A 33 -10.21 -10.58 -1.85
N LYS A 34 -9.58 -10.66 -3.03
CA LYS A 34 -10.23 -10.37 -4.32
C LYS A 34 -11.36 -11.35 -4.65
N ARG A 35 -11.21 -12.64 -4.33
CA ARG A 35 -12.28 -13.64 -4.54
C ARG A 35 -13.50 -13.40 -3.66
N GLY A 36 -13.29 -12.89 -2.45
CA GLY A 36 -14.36 -12.56 -1.51
C GLY A 36 -14.88 -11.12 -1.62
N GLN A 37 -14.54 -10.40 -2.70
CA GLN A 37 -14.81 -8.99 -2.82
C GLN A 37 -16.32 -8.69 -2.87
N THR A 38 -16.77 -7.79 -2.00
CA THR A 38 -18.14 -7.27 -1.97
C THR A 38 -18.30 -6.03 -2.88
N ALA A 39 -19.49 -5.43 -2.93
CA ALA A 39 -19.77 -4.23 -3.73
C ALA A 39 -19.08 -2.94 -3.23
N LEU A 40 -18.25 -3.01 -2.17
CA LEU A 40 -17.55 -1.84 -1.65
C LEU A 40 -16.42 -1.38 -2.59
N PRO A 41 -16.23 -0.06 -2.80
CA PRO A 41 -15.19 0.48 -3.69
C PRO A 41 -13.76 0.08 -3.31
N VAL A 42 -13.50 -0.06 -2.01
CA VAL A 42 -12.23 -0.57 -1.47
C VAL A 42 -12.52 -1.47 -0.29
N GLN A 43 -11.82 -2.58 -0.22
CA GLN A 43 -11.82 -3.50 0.91
C GLN A 43 -10.40 -3.74 1.36
N TYR A 44 -10.22 -3.89 2.67
CA TYR A 44 -8.96 -4.29 3.25
C TYR A 44 -9.17 -5.42 4.26
N ARG A 45 -8.11 -6.20 4.49
CA ARG A 45 -8.11 -7.23 5.52
C ARG A 45 -6.70 -7.42 6.08
N LEU A 46 -6.65 -7.74 7.37
CA LEU A 46 -5.43 -8.04 8.10
C LEU A 46 -5.24 -9.56 8.14
N TYR A 47 -4.01 -9.99 7.87
CA TYR A 47 -3.61 -11.38 7.90
C TYR A 47 -2.37 -11.51 8.77
N GLN A 48 -2.54 -12.12 9.95
CA GLN A 48 -1.41 -12.43 10.81
C GLN A 48 -0.65 -13.63 10.22
N LEU A 49 0.57 -13.41 9.72
CA LEU A 49 1.41 -14.48 9.18
C LEU A 49 2.25 -15.13 10.29
N SER A 50 2.71 -14.33 11.24
CA SER A 50 3.41 -14.78 12.45
C SER A 50 3.26 -13.75 13.56
N SER A 51 3.79 -14.00 14.75
CA SER A 51 3.84 -13.00 15.83
C SER A 51 4.63 -11.73 15.47
N LYS A 52 5.41 -11.75 14.39
CA LYS A 52 6.26 -10.63 13.94
C LYS A 52 5.84 -10.02 12.61
N CYS A 53 4.82 -10.57 11.94
CA CYS A 53 4.43 -10.12 10.61
C CYS A 53 2.91 -10.16 10.44
N THR A 54 2.36 -9.00 10.12
CA THR A 54 0.97 -8.78 9.75
C THR A 54 0.96 -8.23 8.33
N ILE A 55 0.18 -8.85 7.45
CA ILE A 55 -0.04 -8.36 6.09
C ILE A 55 -1.37 -7.62 6.08
N VAL A 56 -1.35 -6.34 5.69
CA VAL A 56 -2.57 -5.56 5.42
C VAL A 56 -2.75 -5.53 3.91
N ALA A 57 -3.75 -6.26 3.40
CA ALA A 57 -4.04 -6.31 1.97
C ALA A 57 -5.20 -5.39 1.63
N PHE A 58 -5.12 -4.72 0.48
CA PHE A 58 -6.16 -3.84 -0.06
C PHE A 58 -6.57 -4.33 -1.46
N VAL A 59 -7.87 -4.26 -1.78
CA VAL A 59 -8.41 -4.46 -3.12
C VAL A 59 -9.43 -3.38 -3.43
N SER A 60 -9.44 -2.88 -4.66
CA SER A 60 -10.41 -1.91 -5.16
C SER A 60 -11.41 -2.57 -6.12
N SER A 61 -12.62 -2.00 -6.19
CA SER A 61 -13.68 -2.39 -7.12
C SER A 61 -14.12 -1.16 -7.93
N PRO A 62 -14.18 -1.24 -9.27
CA PRO A 62 -13.78 -2.38 -10.11
C PRO A 62 -12.25 -2.60 -10.08
N ASP A 63 -11.80 -3.74 -10.62
CA ASP A 63 -10.37 -4.00 -10.80
C ASP A 63 -9.73 -2.91 -11.66
N CYS A 64 -9.00 -1.99 -11.04
CA CYS A 64 -8.44 -0.81 -11.69
C CYS A 64 -7.34 -1.15 -12.71
N THR A 65 -6.88 -2.41 -12.76
CA THR A 65 -5.96 -2.90 -13.81
C THR A 65 -6.71 -3.20 -15.11
N GLN A 66 -8.00 -3.55 -15.02
CA GLN A 66 -8.86 -3.88 -16.16
C GLN A 66 -9.79 -2.73 -16.53
N TYR A 67 -10.23 -1.98 -15.53
CA TYR A 67 -11.20 -0.88 -15.66
C TYR A 67 -10.64 0.37 -15.00
N PRO A 68 -9.92 1.21 -15.76
CA PRO A 68 -9.37 2.43 -15.21
C PRO A 68 -10.45 3.33 -14.62
N LEU A 69 -10.19 3.85 -13.42
CA LEU A 69 -11.08 4.78 -12.75
C LEU A 69 -11.05 6.16 -13.43
N PRO A 70 -12.14 6.94 -13.37
CA PRO A 70 -12.12 8.34 -13.79
C PRO A 70 -11.02 9.12 -13.06
N GLY A 71 -10.17 9.82 -13.82
CA GLY A 71 -9.03 10.55 -13.27
C GLY A 71 -7.83 9.67 -12.89
N GLN A 72 -7.77 8.39 -13.34
CA GLN A 72 -6.60 7.53 -13.22
C GLN A 72 -5.49 8.03 -14.16
N GLY A 73 -4.72 9.02 -13.69
CA GLY A 73 -3.69 9.72 -14.44
C GLY A 73 -3.61 11.20 -14.07
N ASP A 74 -4.73 11.75 -13.59
CA ASP A 74 -4.78 13.08 -13.02
C ASP A 74 -4.04 13.09 -11.67
N LEU A 75 -3.33 14.18 -11.43
CA LEU A 75 -2.65 14.44 -10.17
C LEU A 75 -3.42 15.52 -9.41
N ASP A 76 -3.63 15.27 -8.13
CA ASP A 76 -4.31 16.20 -7.24
C ASP A 76 -3.50 16.42 -5.96
N ARG A 77 -3.76 17.55 -5.28
CA ARG A 77 -3.11 17.89 -4.02
C ARG A 77 -4.07 17.59 -2.88
N SER A 78 -3.54 17.06 -1.78
CA SER A 78 -4.32 16.81 -0.57
C SER A 78 -3.57 17.27 0.67
N PRO A 79 -4.24 17.99 1.60
CA PRO A 79 -3.62 18.39 2.87
C PRO A 79 -3.22 17.19 3.74
N LEU A 80 -3.78 16.00 3.50
CA LEU A 80 -3.47 14.77 4.23
C LEU A 80 -2.00 14.34 4.09
N PHE A 81 -1.30 14.82 3.06
CA PHE A 81 0.06 14.42 2.73
C PHE A 81 1.04 15.61 2.77
N ASP A 82 0.69 16.69 3.46
CA ASP A 82 1.54 17.88 3.58
C ASP A 82 2.87 17.59 4.28
N PHE A 83 2.91 16.55 5.11
CA PHE A 83 4.13 16.07 5.77
C PHE A 83 5.17 15.48 4.79
N LEU A 84 4.78 15.15 3.55
CA LEU A 84 5.71 14.66 2.51
C LEU A 84 6.44 15.81 1.79
N ARG A 85 6.05 17.07 2.02
CA ARG A 85 6.69 18.23 1.40
C ARG A 85 8.08 18.44 1.99
N THR A 86 9.02 18.89 1.17
CA THR A 86 10.35 19.31 1.61
C THR A 86 10.60 20.77 1.20
N GLU A 87 11.69 21.37 1.67
CA GLU A 87 12.09 22.71 1.24
C GLU A 87 12.32 22.79 -0.27
N GLU A 88 12.92 21.73 -0.85
CA GLU A 88 13.18 21.62 -2.29
C GLU A 88 11.91 21.28 -3.09
N TYR A 89 10.97 20.54 -2.48
CA TYR A 89 9.73 20.10 -3.11
C TYR A 89 8.51 20.54 -2.27
N PRO A 90 8.09 21.81 -2.41
CA PRO A 90 7.05 22.40 -1.55
C PRO A 90 5.63 21.91 -1.88
N SER A 91 5.45 21.15 -2.97
CA SER A 91 4.15 20.59 -3.34
C SER A 91 4.26 19.11 -3.70
N VAL A 92 3.34 18.32 -3.16
CA VAL A 92 3.18 16.90 -3.47
C VAL A 92 1.84 16.72 -4.17
N SER A 93 1.85 15.97 -5.27
CA SER A 93 0.64 15.60 -5.99
C SER A 93 0.54 14.09 -6.06
N ILE A 94 -0.68 13.57 -5.87
CA ILE A 94 -0.99 12.14 -5.80
C ILE A 94 -2.02 11.83 -6.87
N ASN A 95 -2.04 10.59 -7.38
CA ASN A 95 -3.07 10.14 -8.30
C ASN A 95 -4.48 10.41 -7.73
N ARG A 96 -5.29 11.17 -8.47
CA ARG A 96 -6.61 11.63 -8.03
C ARG A 96 -7.56 10.47 -7.75
N ALA A 97 -7.56 9.44 -8.60
CA ALA A 97 -8.42 8.27 -8.40
C ALA A 97 -8.03 7.49 -7.13
N ALA A 98 -6.73 7.31 -6.87
CA ALA A 98 -6.26 6.69 -5.63
C ALA A 98 -6.64 7.51 -4.39
N LEU A 99 -6.54 8.85 -4.47
CA LEU A 99 -6.96 9.74 -3.39
C LEU A 99 -8.47 9.65 -3.11
N ALA A 100 -9.29 9.57 -4.16
CA ALA A 100 -10.73 9.40 -4.03
C ALA A 100 -11.12 8.06 -3.37
N LEU A 101 -10.36 6.99 -3.63
CA LEU A 101 -10.52 5.71 -2.96
C LEU A 101 -10.07 5.75 -1.48
N TYR A 102 -9.01 6.50 -1.19
CA TYR A 102 -8.41 6.57 0.16
C TYR A 102 -9.19 7.47 1.12
N THR A 103 -9.65 8.63 0.66
CA THR A 103 -10.22 9.67 1.53
C THR A 103 -11.38 9.17 2.41
N PRO A 104 -12.35 8.38 1.91
CA PRO A 104 -13.44 7.84 2.73
C PRO A 104 -12.97 6.78 3.76
N LEU A 105 -11.82 6.15 3.51
CA LEU A 105 -11.24 5.14 4.39
C LEU A 105 -10.31 5.74 5.45
N HIS A 106 -9.89 6.99 5.31
CA HIS A 106 -8.86 7.58 6.17
C HIS A 106 -9.18 7.42 7.66
N ASP A 107 -10.40 7.75 8.07
CA ASP A 107 -10.85 7.66 9.47
C ASP A 107 -10.95 6.21 9.97
N HIS A 108 -11.26 5.26 9.08
CA HIS A 108 -11.30 3.84 9.42
C HIS A 108 -9.88 3.26 9.55
N LEU A 109 -8.95 3.76 8.73
CA LEU A 109 -7.55 3.35 8.74
C LEU A 109 -6.76 3.96 9.90
N SER A 110 -7.16 5.13 10.41
CA SER A 110 -6.54 5.70 11.61
C SER A 110 -6.78 4.85 12.86
N GLY A 111 -7.90 4.12 12.94
CA GLY A 111 -8.09 3.12 14.00
C GLY A 111 -7.22 1.88 13.80
N LEU A 112 -6.83 1.57 12.56
CA LEU A 112 -6.01 0.42 12.25
C LEU A 112 -4.55 0.59 12.69
N THR A 113 -4.04 1.82 12.69
CA THR A 113 -2.71 2.13 13.23
C THR A 113 -2.58 1.83 14.73
N ASP A 114 -3.69 1.72 15.47
CA ASP A 114 -3.67 1.29 16.87
C ASP A 114 -3.66 -0.24 17.01
N GLU A 115 -4.27 -0.97 16.07
CA GLU A 115 -4.31 -2.44 16.06
C GLU A 115 -3.03 -3.08 15.52
N VAL A 116 -2.43 -2.46 14.50
CA VAL A 116 -1.09 -2.78 14.04
C VAL A 116 -0.16 -2.07 15.02
N LYS A 117 0.40 -2.79 16.01
CA LYS A 117 1.47 -2.26 16.87
C LYS A 117 2.68 -1.90 16.00
N ILE A 118 2.67 -0.72 15.39
CA ILE A 118 3.80 -0.11 14.69
C ILE A 118 4.76 0.46 15.73
#